data_AF-A0AA88D3P2-F1
#
_entry.id   AF-A0AA88D3P2-F1
#
_cell.length_a   1.000
_cell.length_b   1.000
_cell.length_c   1.000
_cell.angle_alpha   90.00
_cell.angle_beta   90.00
_cell.angle_gamma   90.00
#
_symmetry.space_group_name_H-M   'P 1'
#
loop_
_entity.id
_entity.type
_entity.pdbx_description
1 polymer ?
#
loop_
_entity_poly.entity_id
_entity_poly.type
_entity_poly.pdbx_seq_one_letter_code
_entity_poly.pdbx_strand_id
1 'polypeptide(L)'
;MIMMAFKEGLKVRYSRKYLSTPLSPPPLSLSPPSTRFSLLSFQPSSLPITTSDRDWRCRNRNTRAKSSCHLRWRERNQIAGEEATLDAKEKSSRSLRPSITQSARNCDNLSILRSNCNKPPPLPSLLSSEQCLSNQRGEREKPWEREGKKKIYIYITVLALATSIASAYDPSPLEDFCVAVDDPNKALFVNGKFCKDPKLAKAKDFFTYGLNIPGNTSNPVGSAVTPVDVDKIPGLNTLGISLVRIDFAPYGQVPPHIHPRGSEILVVMEGTLHVGFVSSNQDGNRLFTKVLNKGEVFVFPIGLIHFQFNPGHTPAVAFYGLGSQNPGVITIANSVFGSNPSIKADVLSRAFQLDKDVVKRLQKQF
;
A
#
# COMPACT_ATOMS: atom_id res chain seq x y z
N MET A 1 10.55 -14.32 -0.23
CA MET A 1 10.58 -14.34 1.25
C MET A 1 10.29 -15.76 1.71
N ILE A 2 11.28 -16.44 2.33
CA ILE A 2 11.09 -17.72 3.04
C ILE A 2 11.82 -17.57 4.37
N MET A 3 11.11 -17.64 5.48
CA MET A 3 11.75 -17.73 6.80
C MET A 3 11.92 -19.19 7.18
N MET A 4 13.14 -19.72 7.07
CA MET A 4 13.51 -20.93 7.80
C MET A 4 13.98 -20.55 9.19
N ALA A 5 13.20 -20.94 10.20
CA ALA A 5 13.51 -20.67 11.60
C ALA A 5 14.58 -21.64 12.12
N PHE A 6 15.86 -21.30 11.95
CA PHE A 6 16.95 -22.00 12.62
C PHE A 6 16.92 -21.68 14.13
N LYS A 7 16.74 -22.71 14.94
CA LYS A 7 16.56 -22.62 16.40
C LYS A 7 17.74 -23.29 17.12
N GLU A 8 18.92 -22.68 17.05
CA GLU A 8 20.11 -23.11 17.78
C GLU A 8 20.45 -22.13 18.92
N GLY A 9 20.68 -22.66 20.12
CA GLY A 9 20.78 -21.87 21.35
C GLY A 9 22.21 -21.52 21.76
N LEU A 10 22.79 -20.46 21.18
CA LEU A 10 24.10 -19.96 21.61
C LEU A 10 24.01 -19.10 22.88
N LYS A 11 24.42 -19.69 24.01
CA LYS A 11 24.28 -19.12 25.37
C LYS A 11 25.44 -18.17 25.71
N VAL A 12 25.49 -17.00 25.07
CA VAL A 12 26.55 -16.00 25.26
C VAL A 12 26.50 -15.39 26.68
N ARG A 13 27.60 -15.55 27.43
CA ARG A 13 27.79 -14.87 28.74
C ARG A 13 28.24 -13.43 28.51
N TYR A 14 27.44 -12.45 28.93
CA TYR A 14 27.90 -11.07 29.08
C TYR A 14 28.82 -10.94 30.29
N SER A 15 30.06 -10.51 30.07
CA SER A 15 30.97 -10.08 31.14
C SER A 15 30.98 -8.54 31.20
N ARG A 16 30.48 -7.97 32.30
CA ARG A 16 30.39 -6.52 32.47
C ARG A 16 31.74 -5.98 32.99
N LYS A 17 32.54 -5.34 32.14
CA LYS A 17 33.65 -4.48 32.56
C LYS A 17 33.30 -3.02 32.30
N TYR A 18 33.30 -2.22 33.36
CA TYR A 18 33.28 -0.77 33.27
C TYR A 18 34.69 -0.27 32.97
N LEU A 19 34.82 0.67 32.04
CA LEU A 19 35.88 1.67 32.06
C LEU A 19 35.19 3.04 31.95
N SER A 20 35.62 3.99 32.77
CA SER A 20 35.01 5.32 32.84
C SER A 20 36.09 6.40 32.77
N THR A 21 36.04 7.23 31.74
CA THR A 21 36.92 8.38 31.53
C THR A 21 36.09 9.56 31.01
N PRO A 22 35.94 10.66 31.76
CA PRO A 22 35.23 11.84 31.30
C PRO A 22 36.13 12.70 30.39
N LEU A 23 35.56 13.21 29.29
CA LEU A 23 36.16 14.27 28.48
C LEU A 23 35.53 15.61 28.87
N SER A 24 36.37 16.57 29.24
CA SER A 24 35.94 17.92 29.65
C SER A 24 35.80 18.84 28.42
N PRO A 25 34.75 19.68 28.33
CA PRO A 25 34.66 20.72 27.30
C PRO A 25 35.57 21.92 27.62
N PRO A 26 36.07 22.65 26.60
CA PRO A 26 36.80 23.91 26.80
C PRO A 26 35.88 25.08 27.20
N PRO A 27 36.41 26.15 27.79
CA PRO A 27 35.61 27.24 28.37
C PRO A 27 35.06 28.23 27.33
N LEU A 28 33.89 28.80 27.64
CA LEU A 28 33.33 29.98 26.99
C LEU A 28 33.91 31.26 27.61
N SER A 29 34.16 32.29 26.78
CA SER A 29 34.50 33.64 27.23
C SER A 29 33.40 34.66 26.91
N LEU A 30 33.22 35.60 27.84
CA LEU A 30 32.42 36.83 27.69
C LEU A 30 33.42 38.00 27.46
N SER A 31 33.08 39.18 26.94
CA SER A 31 31.98 40.08 27.35
C SER A 31 31.79 41.24 26.30
N PRO A 32 30.96 42.29 26.53
CA PRO A 32 30.22 43.03 25.47
C PRO A 32 30.74 44.47 25.16
N PRO A 33 29.97 45.37 24.50
CA PRO A 33 28.95 46.18 25.23
C PRO A 33 27.67 46.62 24.46
N SER A 34 26.59 46.92 25.23
CA SER A 34 25.45 47.84 24.92
C SER A 34 24.57 47.60 23.67
N THR A 35 23.24 47.76 23.72
CA THR A 35 22.50 48.95 24.19
C THR A 35 21.11 48.62 24.79
N ARG A 36 20.43 49.64 25.35
CA ARG A 36 19.35 49.59 26.36
C ARG A 36 17.94 49.16 25.88
N PHE A 37 17.32 48.33 26.73
CA PHE A 37 15.98 48.43 27.36
C PHE A 37 14.71 48.72 26.53
N SER A 38 13.70 47.85 26.71
CA SER A 38 12.47 48.18 27.46
C SER A 38 11.78 46.91 27.99
N LEU A 39 11.13 47.00 29.16
CA LEU A 39 10.41 45.90 29.82
C LEU A 39 8.92 46.23 29.88
N LEU A 40 8.06 45.26 29.55
CA LEU A 40 6.68 45.21 30.03
C LEU A 40 6.35 43.80 30.49
N SER A 41 6.06 43.68 31.79
CA SER A 41 5.67 42.45 32.46
C SER A 41 4.16 42.41 32.68
N PHE A 42 3.53 41.27 32.38
CA PHE A 42 2.18 40.95 32.85
C PHE A 42 2.19 39.61 33.58
N GLN A 43 1.58 39.58 34.77
CA GLN A 43 1.38 38.36 35.55
C GLN A 43 0.06 37.66 35.18
N PRO A 44 -0.08 36.35 35.42
CA PRO A 44 -1.31 35.61 35.15
C PRO A 44 -2.39 35.88 36.21
N SER A 45 -3.65 36.00 35.76
CA SER A 45 -4.83 35.88 36.61
C SER A 45 -5.26 34.41 36.75
N SER A 46 -6.11 34.09 37.72
CA SER A 46 -6.30 32.71 38.20
C SER A 46 -7.75 32.33 38.53
N LEU A 47 -8.07 31.04 38.32
CA LEU A 47 -9.24 30.28 38.82
C LEU A 47 -10.63 30.68 38.24
N PRO A 48 -11.69 29.84 38.39
CA PRO A 48 -11.73 28.50 39.00
C PRO A 48 -12.17 27.36 38.06
N ILE A 49 -12.29 26.15 38.64
CA ILE A 49 -12.68 24.88 38.01
C ILE A 49 -14.21 24.70 38.01
N THR A 50 -14.77 24.06 36.97
CA THR A 50 -16.05 23.32 37.07
C THR A 50 -15.94 21.95 36.40
N THR A 51 -16.15 20.89 37.17
CA THR A 51 -16.20 19.49 36.72
C THR A 51 -17.62 19.04 36.38
N SER A 52 -17.81 18.19 35.37
CA SER A 52 -19.00 17.34 35.28
C SER A 52 -18.72 15.99 34.63
N ASP A 53 -18.60 14.94 35.45
CA ASP A 53 -18.64 13.55 34.99
C ASP A 53 -20.00 13.19 34.40
N ARG A 54 -20.01 12.32 33.39
CA ARG A 54 -21.16 11.46 33.05
C ARG A 54 -20.71 10.04 32.68
N ASP A 55 -20.51 9.24 33.72
CA ASP A 55 -20.34 7.78 33.68
C ASP A 55 -21.51 7.12 32.91
N TRP A 56 -21.21 6.46 31.78
CA TRP A 56 -22.19 5.67 31.01
C TRP A 56 -21.94 4.18 31.20
N ARG A 57 -22.52 3.63 32.26
CA ARG A 57 -22.45 2.19 32.56
C ARG A 57 -23.29 1.37 31.60
N CYS A 58 -22.67 0.34 31.00
CA CYS A 58 -23.37 -0.74 30.32
C CYS A 58 -24.40 -1.40 31.27
N ARG A 59 -25.67 -1.45 30.86
CA ARG A 59 -26.69 -2.30 31.51
C ARG A 59 -27.35 -3.22 30.49
N ASN A 60 -26.86 -4.45 30.43
CA ASN A 60 -27.42 -5.52 29.60
C ASN A 60 -28.80 -5.97 30.15
N ARG A 61 -29.84 -5.95 29.31
CA ARG A 61 -31.08 -6.73 29.55
C ARG A 61 -31.58 -7.31 28.24
N ASN A 62 -31.92 -8.60 28.31
CA ASN A 62 -32.35 -9.43 27.19
C ASN A 62 -33.78 -9.88 27.45
N THR A 63 -34.73 -9.47 26.59
CA THR A 63 -36.13 -9.93 26.62
C THR A 63 -36.61 -10.19 25.20
N ARG A 64 -37.26 -11.34 25.01
CA ARG A 64 -37.55 -11.96 23.71
C ARG A 64 -39.06 -12.20 23.60
N ALA A 65 -39.72 -11.63 22.61
CA ALA A 65 -41.12 -11.91 22.30
C ALA A 65 -41.34 -12.03 20.79
N LYS A 66 -42.20 -12.96 20.37
CA LYS A 66 -42.69 -13.12 19.00
C LYS A 66 -44.21 -12.91 18.99
N SER A 67 -44.73 -12.29 17.94
CA SER A 67 -46.12 -12.43 17.50
C SER A 67 -46.20 -12.10 16.00
N SER A 68 -47.14 -12.72 15.28
CA SER A 68 -47.29 -12.61 13.82
C SER A 68 -48.77 -12.68 13.43
N CYS A 69 -49.24 -11.85 12.49
CA CYS A 69 -50.49 -12.08 11.74
C CYS A 69 -50.66 -11.23 10.45
N HIS A 70 -50.84 -11.93 9.33
CA HIS A 70 -51.78 -11.74 8.20
C HIS A 70 -52.14 -10.39 7.51
N LEU A 71 -51.76 -10.32 6.22
CA LEU A 71 -52.61 -10.24 4.99
C LEU A 71 -53.81 -9.27 4.85
N ARG A 72 -53.69 -8.27 3.95
CA ARG A 72 -54.38 -8.12 2.61
C ARG A 72 -54.10 -6.69 2.07
N TRP A 73 -53.99 -6.32 0.78
CA TRP A 73 -54.49 -6.77 -0.55
C TRP A 73 -55.69 -5.98 -1.11
N ARG A 74 -55.42 -4.80 -1.72
CA ARG A 74 -55.89 -4.25 -3.03
C ARG A 74 -55.11 -2.94 -3.33
N GLU A 75 -54.74 -2.47 -4.53
CA GLU A 75 -55.04 -2.71 -5.97
C GLU A 75 -55.80 -1.52 -6.62
N ARG A 76 -55.38 -1.13 -7.85
CA ARG A 76 -55.97 -0.14 -8.81
C ARG A 76 -55.62 1.35 -8.60
N ASN A 77 -55.43 2.19 -9.63
CA ASN A 77 -55.28 2.00 -11.11
C ASN A 77 -54.38 3.14 -11.67
N GLN A 78 -53.62 3.02 -12.77
CA GLN A 78 -54.01 3.11 -14.21
C GLN A 78 -54.84 4.36 -14.56
N ILE A 79 -54.65 5.08 -15.67
CA ILE A 79 -54.61 4.71 -17.13
C ILE A 79 -53.64 5.71 -17.81
N ALA A 80 -52.64 5.34 -18.63
CA ALA A 80 -52.62 4.77 -20.00
C ALA A 80 -52.98 5.78 -21.13
N GLY A 81 -52.63 5.52 -22.39
CA GLY A 81 -51.64 4.55 -22.93
C GLY A 81 -50.36 5.24 -23.42
N GLU A 82 -49.94 5.18 -24.69
CA GLU A 82 -50.44 4.41 -25.85
C GLU A 82 -49.27 4.06 -26.82
N GLU A 83 -49.51 3.81 -28.12
CA GLU A 83 -48.91 2.68 -28.85
C GLU A 83 -48.86 2.83 -30.40
N ALA A 84 -47.77 2.35 -31.04
CA ALA A 84 -47.65 1.82 -32.43
C ALA A 84 -46.20 1.27 -32.61
N THR A 85 -45.87 0.01 -32.94
CA THR A 85 -46.18 -0.90 -34.10
C THR A 85 -45.58 -0.44 -35.44
N LEU A 86 -45.02 -1.26 -36.36
CA LEU A 86 -44.54 -2.67 -36.43
C LEU A 86 -43.51 -2.73 -37.62
N ASP A 87 -42.80 -3.80 -38.06
CA ASP A 87 -42.94 -5.28 -38.00
C ASP A 87 -41.56 -6.01 -38.02
N ALA A 88 -41.43 -7.31 -38.35
CA ALA A 88 -40.18 -8.10 -38.21
C ALA A 88 -39.96 -9.29 -39.20
N LYS A 89 -38.71 -9.47 -39.71
CA LYS A 89 -38.25 -10.57 -40.60
C LYS A 89 -36.75 -10.89 -40.42
N GLU A 90 -36.23 -12.11 -40.55
CA GLU A 90 -36.85 -13.46 -40.62
C GLU A 90 -35.79 -14.60 -40.40
N LYS A 91 -36.26 -15.84 -40.11
CA LYS A 91 -35.60 -17.18 -40.18
C LYS A 91 -34.74 -17.62 -38.97
N SER A 92 -34.93 -18.77 -38.30
CA SER A 92 -35.22 -20.20 -38.69
C SER A 92 -33.94 -20.99 -39.04
N SER A 93 -33.64 -22.19 -38.52
CA SER A 93 -34.17 -23.03 -37.40
C SER A 93 -33.04 -24.05 -36.96
N ARG A 94 -33.16 -25.29 -36.40
CA ARG A 94 -34.24 -26.28 -36.21
C ARG A 94 -33.87 -27.43 -35.21
N SER A 95 -34.74 -27.68 -34.22
CA SER A 95 -35.09 -28.96 -33.54
C SER A 95 -34.08 -30.13 -33.34
N LEU A 96 -33.92 -30.59 -32.08
CA LEU A 96 -34.31 -31.94 -31.60
C LEU A 96 -34.28 -32.10 -30.05
N ARG A 97 -34.85 -33.19 -29.52
CA ARG A 97 -35.06 -33.58 -28.09
C ARG A 97 -34.39 -34.96 -27.80
N PRO A 98 -34.36 -35.55 -26.57
CA PRO A 98 -35.00 -35.19 -25.29
C PRO A 98 -34.10 -35.21 -24.03
N SER A 99 -34.71 -34.94 -22.87
CA SER A 99 -34.13 -34.97 -21.51
C SER A 99 -34.14 -36.35 -20.83
N ILE A 100 -33.16 -36.62 -19.96
CA ILE A 100 -33.18 -37.73 -18.98
C ILE A 100 -32.87 -37.18 -17.56
N THR A 101 -33.39 -37.85 -16.53
CA THR A 101 -33.41 -37.43 -15.12
C THR A 101 -32.27 -38.00 -14.27
N GLN A 102 -31.80 -37.23 -13.28
CA GLN A 102 -31.28 -37.71 -11.98
C GLN A 102 -31.26 -36.51 -11.00
N SER A 103 -32.03 -36.52 -9.91
CA SER A 103 -31.75 -37.21 -8.63
C SER A 103 -30.91 -36.35 -7.66
N ALA A 104 -31.52 -35.32 -7.07
CA ALA A 104 -31.03 -34.72 -5.84
C ALA A 104 -31.27 -35.67 -4.64
N ARG A 105 -30.40 -35.62 -3.63
CA ARG A 105 -30.64 -36.22 -2.30
C ARG A 105 -30.14 -35.27 -1.21
N ASN A 106 -30.91 -35.12 -0.14
CA ASN A 106 -30.47 -34.43 1.07
C ASN A 106 -29.40 -35.25 1.80
N CYS A 107 -28.50 -34.55 2.48
CA CYS A 107 -27.79 -35.05 3.66
C CYS A 107 -28.05 -34.07 4.80
N ASP A 108 -29.11 -34.30 5.57
CA ASP A 108 -29.45 -33.50 6.75
C ASP A 108 -28.48 -33.78 7.90
N ASN A 109 -28.09 -32.72 8.62
CA ASN A 109 -27.24 -32.84 9.81
C ASN A 109 -28.09 -33.26 11.02
N LEU A 110 -27.65 -34.28 11.75
CA LEU A 110 -28.19 -34.62 13.06
C LEU A 110 -27.04 -34.92 14.03
N SER A 111 -27.18 -34.45 15.28
CA SER A 111 -26.06 -34.25 16.20
C SER A 111 -26.34 -34.72 17.63
N ILE A 112 -25.31 -35.27 18.27
CA ILE A 112 -25.04 -35.21 19.73
C ILE A 112 -25.86 -36.15 20.65
N LEU A 113 -25.18 -37.23 21.10
CA LEU A 113 -25.21 -37.83 22.47
C LEU A 113 -26.56 -38.47 22.97
N ARG A 114 -26.61 -39.34 24.00
CA ARG A 114 -25.70 -39.63 25.14
C ARG A 114 -25.98 -41.01 25.80
N SER A 115 -25.14 -41.41 26.76
CA SER A 115 -25.33 -42.50 27.77
C SER A 115 -25.19 -43.96 27.29
N ASN A 116 -24.77 -44.95 28.10
CA ASN A 116 -24.05 -44.94 29.39
C ASN A 116 -23.25 -46.25 29.58
N CYS A 117 -22.33 -46.30 30.55
CA CYS A 117 -21.41 -47.44 30.77
C CYS A 117 -22.02 -48.65 31.52
N ASN A 118 -21.48 -49.86 31.29
CA ASN A 118 -21.35 -50.94 32.29
C ASN A 118 -20.34 -52.04 31.86
N LYS A 119 -20.03 -52.99 32.78
CA LYS A 119 -18.94 -54.00 32.77
C LYS A 119 -19.34 -55.19 33.69
N PRO A 120 -18.66 -56.37 33.77
CA PRO A 120 -17.58 -56.96 32.97
C PRO A 120 -17.88 -58.45 32.51
N PRO A 121 -17.10 -59.57 32.68
CA PRO A 121 -17.08 -60.71 31.71
C PRO A 121 -17.46 -62.11 32.30
N PRO A 122 -17.36 -63.24 31.54
CA PRO A 122 -16.12 -64.06 31.53
C PRO A 122 -15.78 -64.78 30.18
N LEU A 123 -14.76 -65.66 30.20
CA LEU A 123 -14.23 -66.51 29.08
C LEU A 123 -14.90 -67.93 29.04
N PRO A 124 -14.42 -68.98 28.29
CA PRO A 124 -13.54 -69.07 27.10
C PRO A 124 -14.05 -70.03 25.97
N SER A 125 -13.41 -69.99 24.78
CA SER A 125 -13.13 -71.09 23.80
C SER A 125 -13.05 -70.53 22.36
N LEU A 126 -12.31 -71.08 21.39
CA LEU A 126 -11.28 -72.15 21.36
C LEU A 126 -10.20 -71.76 20.31
N LEU A 127 -9.08 -72.49 20.22
CA LEU A 127 -7.92 -72.09 19.41
C LEU A 127 -8.07 -72.42 17.91
N SER A 128 -7.55 -71.53 17.06
CA SER A 128 -6.71 -71.94 15.92
C SER A 128 -5.57 -70.94 15.71
N SER A 129 -4.35 -71.46 15.69
CA SER A 129 -3.05 -70.80 15.49
C SER A 129 -3.00 -69.64 14.48
N GLU A 130 -2.46 -68.50 14.92
CA GLU A 130 -1.24 -67.93 14.32
C GLU A 130 -0.53 -67.01 15.34
N GLN A 131 0.69 -67.37 15.75
CA GLN A 131 1.43 -66.68 16.80
C GLN A 131 2.75 -66.12 16.26
N CYS A 132 2.88 -64.79 16.32
CA CYS A 132 4.11 -64.00 16.34
C CYS A 132 5.33 -64.51 15.55
N LEU A 133 5.53 -63.99 14.33
CA LEU A 133 6.87 -63.66 13.84
C LEU A 133 6.97 -62.18 13.47
N SER A 134 7.36 -61.38 14.46
CA SER A 134 7.77 -59.99 14.26
C SER A 134 9.06 -59.97 13.43
N ASN A 135 8.96 -59.64 12.15
CA ASN A 135 10.12 -59.54 11.27
C ASN A 135 10.24 -58.10 10.75
N GLN A 136 11.21 -57.34 11.28
CA GLN A 136 11.49 -55.97 10.84
C GLN A 136 12.15 -55.97 9.44
N ARG A 137 11.33 -56.23 8.41
CA ARG A 137 11.61 -55.74 7.07
C ARG A 137 11.39 -54.23 7.07
N GLY A 138 12.41 -53.49 7.50
CA GLY A 138 12.53 -52.08 7.17
C GLY A 138 12.40 -51.93 5.65
N GLU A 139 11.43 -51.15 5.21
CA GLU A 139 11.07 -51.02 3.80
C GLU A 139 12.21 -50.32 3.04
N ARG A 140 13.15 -51.12 2.51
CA ARG A 140 14.18 -50.65 1.61
C ARG A 140 13.50 -50.17 0.33
N GLU A 141 13.26 -48.86 0.25
CA GLU A 141 12.71 -48.14 -0.91
C GLU A 141 13.22 -48.78 -2.20
N LYS A 142 12.31 -49.23 -3.06
CA LYS A 142 12.70 -50.01 -4.24
C LYS A 142 13.56 -49.12 -5.14
N PRO A 143 14.59 -49.66 -5.84
CA PRO A 143 15.53 -48.83 -6.59
C PRO A 143 14.87 -47.82 -7.55
N TRP A 144 13.76 -48.21 -8.18
CA TRP A 144 12.97 -47.37 -9.08
C TRP A 144 12.35 -46.12 -8.42
N GLU A 145 12.04 -46.15 -7.13
CA GLU A 145 11.42 -45.06 -6.37
C GLU A 145 12.49 -44.06 -5.95
N ARG A 146 13.67 -44.55 -5.56
CA ARG A 146 14.84 -43.69 -5.31
C ARG A 146 15.30 -43.00 -6.59
N GLU A 147 15.30 -43.67 -7.73
CA GLU A 147 15.68 -43.04 -9.00
C GLU A 147 14.63 -42.03 -9.50
N GLY A 148 13.34 -42.31 -9.29
CA GLY A 148 12.26 -41.34 -9.52
C GLY A 148 12.39 -40.10 -8.63
N LYS A 149 12.59 -40.30 -7.31
CA LYS A 149 12.78 -39.21 -6.33
C LYS A 149 14.01 -38.35 -6.66
N LYS A 150 15.16 -38.95 -6.99
CA LYS A 150 16.35 -38.21 -7.47
C LYS A 150 16.02 -37.29 -8.65
N LYS A 151 15.35 -37.81 -9.69
CA LYS A 151 14.97 -37.02 -10.86
C LYS A 151 14.06 -35.85 -10.48
N ILE A 152 13.07 -36.07 -9.62
CA ILE A 152 12.19 -35.00 -9.10
C ILE A 152 13.01 -33.92 -8.36
N TYR A 153 13.93 -34.30 -7.47
CA TYR A 153 14.79 -33.33 -6.78
C TYR A 153 15.71 -32.56 -7.74
N ILE A 154 16.24 -33.21 -8.79
CA ILE A 154 17.04 -32.54 -9.83
C ILE A 154 16.17 -31.53 -10.59
N TYR A 155 14.95 -31.90 -11.02
CA TYR A 155 14.03 -30.96 -11.70
C TYR A 155 13.65 -29.77 -10.81
N ILE A 156 13.36 -30.00 -9.53
CA ILE A 156 13.06 -28.92 -8.57
C ILE A 156 14.28 -28.00 -8.38
N THR A 157 15.49 -28.56 -8.28
CA THR A 157 16.73 -27.78 -8.11
C THR A 157 17.04 -26.94 -9.35
N VAL A 158 16.91 -27.52 -10.56
CA VAL A 158 17.08 -26.81 -11.83
C VAL A 158 16.02 -25.70 -11.99
N LEU A 159 14.77 -25.97 -11.62
CA LEU A 159 13.70 -24.97 -11.68
C LEU A 159 13.94 -23.81 -10.70
N ALA A 160 14.40 -24.11 -9.47
CA ALA A 160 14.73 -23.09 -8.47
C ALA A 160 15.96 -22.24 -8.87
N LEU A 161 16.93 -22.82 -9.59
CA LEU A 161 18.06 -22.10 -10.18
C LEU A 161 17.64 -21.25 -11.40
N ALA A 162 16.59 -21.67 -12.13
CA ALA A 162 16.04 -20.93 -13.26
C ALA A 162 15.10 -19.78 -12.86
N THR A 163 14.53 -19.79 -11.64
CA THR A 163 13.73 -18.68 -11.13
C THR A 163 14.59 -17.51 -10.66
N SER A 164 14.89 -16.59 -11.57
CA SER A 164 15.52 -15.30 -11.24
C SER A 164 14.59 -14.45 -10.36
N ILE A 165 15.15 -13.88 -9.28
CA ILE A 165 14.41 -12.99 -8.38
C ILE A 165 14.29 -11.62 -9.02
N ALA A 166 13.16 -11.34 -9.66
CA ALA A 166 12.85 -10.01 -10.16
C ALA A 166 12.56 -9.05 -8.98
N SER A 167 13.47 -8.10 -8.72
CA SER A 167 13.15 -6.94 -7.89
C SER A 167 12.29 -5.97 -8.70
N ALA A 168 11.11 -5.63 -8.18
CA ALA A 168 10.21 -4.61 -8.75
C ALA A 168 10.45 -3.21 -8.13
N TYR A 169 11.66 -2.98 -7.62
CA TYR A 169 12.08 -1.81 -6.86
C TYR A 169 13.49 -1.41 -7.29
N ASP A 170 13.92 -0.18 -6.97
CA ASP A 170 15.31 0.25 -7.11
C ASP A 170 16.28 -0.83 -6.60
N PRO A 171 17.23 -1.32 -7.43
CA PRO A 171 18.18 -2.35 -7.00
C PRO A 171 19.03 -1.87 -5.84
N SER A 172 19.30 -2.76 -4.88
CA SER A 172 20.26 -2.47 -3.81
C SER A 172 21.64 -2.15 -4.40
N PRO A 173 22.37 -1.15 -3.87
CA PRO A 173 23.70 -0.81 -4.34
C PRO A 173 24.66 -1.99 -4.10
N LEU A 174 25.57 -2.20 -5.04
CA LEU A 174 26.61 -3.25 -4.97
C LEU A 174 27.96 -2.71 -4.44
N GLU A 175 28.09 -1.39 -4.34
CA GLU A 175 29.27 -0.62 -3.96
C GLU A 175 28.80 0.60 -3.13
N ASP A 176 29.69 1.29 -2.40
CA ASP A 176 29.31 2.43 -1.54
C ASP A 176 28.59 3.57 -2.29
N PHE A 177 28.93 3.80 -3.57
CA PHE A 177 28.28 4.79 -4.44
C PHE A 177 28.54 4.54 -5.93
N CYS A 178 27.57 4.91 -6.78
CA CYS A 178 27.69 4.94 -8.24
C CYS A 178 27.19 6.30 -8.77
N VAL A 179 28.03 7.34 -8.69
CA VAL A 179 27.67 8.69 -9.19
C VAL A 179 27.26 8.62 -10.66
N ALA A 180 26.04 9.06 -10.98
CA ALA A 180 25.55 9.02 -12.36
C ALA A 180 26.35 9.91 -13.32
N VAL A 181 26.44 9.46 -14.58
CA VAL A 181 26.84 10.26 -15.74
C VAL A 181 25.82 10.11 -16.88
N ASP A 182 25.80 11.08 -17.79
CA ASP A 182 25.05 10.98 -19.04
C ASP A 182 25.65 9.91 -19.96
N ASP A 183 24.83 9.33 -20.85
CA ASP A 183 25.21 8.22 -21.73
C ASP A 183 26.43 8.57 -22.61
N PRO A 184 27.57 7.88 -22.43
CA PRO A 184 28.72 8.04 -23.31
C PRO A 184 28.42 7.38 -24.67
N ASN A 185 27.97 8.24 -25.61
CA ASN A 185 27.72 7.99 -27.04
C ASN A 185 26.30 7.53 -27.43
N LYS A 186 25.30 7.64 -26.55
CA LYS A 186 23.86 7.35 -26.82
C LYS A 186 23.58 5.90 -27.25
N ALA A 187 24.45 4.97 -26.86
CA ALA A 187 24.51 3.64 -27.48
C ALA A 187 23.87 2.53 -26.62
N LEU A 188 23.67 2.76 -25.32
CA LEU A 188 23.36 1.69 -24.36
C LEU A 188 22.33 2.15 -23.32
N PHE A 189 21.09 1.68 -23.44
CA PHE A 189 20.08 1.85 -22.42
C PHE A 189 20.28 0.83 -21.28
N VAL A 190 20.49 1.32 -20.05
CA VAL A 190 20.65 0.51 -18.84
C VAL A 190 19.53 0.81 -17.84
N ASN A 191 19.27 -0.10 -16.90
CA ASN A 191 18.37 0.17 -15.78
C ASN A 191 19.07 1.09 -14.76
N GLY A 192 18.61 2.34 -14.63
CA GLY A 192 19.28 3.37 -13.83
C GLY A 192 20.13 4.31 -14.72
N LYS A 193 21.36 4.62 -14.30
CA LYS A 193 22.35 5.41 -15.07
C LYS A 193 23.75 4.82 -14.91
N PHE A 194 24.63 5.13 -15.86
CA PHE A 194 26.05 4.75 -15.83
C PHE A 194 26.79 5.37 -14.65
N CYS A 195 27.75 4.64 -14.07
CA CYS A 195 28.64 5.16 -13.03
C CYS A 195 29.80 5.97 -13.64
N LYS A 196 30.11 7.10 -13.01
CA LYS A 196 31.41 7.76 -13.03
C LYS A 196 32.48 6.84 -12.41
N ASP A 197 33.75 6.99 -12.80
CA ASP A 197 34.87 6.39 -12.04
C ASP A 197 34.80 6.88 -10.58
N PRO A 198 34.69 5.99 -9.58
CA PRO A 198 34.63 6.37 -8.16
C PRO A 198 35.78 7.27 -7.70
N LYS A 199 36.98 7.13 -8.29
CA LYS A 199 38.16 7.97 -8.00
C LYS A 199 38.01 9.42 -8.45
N LEU A 200 37.05 9.70 -9.32
CA LEU A 200 36.74 11.05 -9.84
C LEU A 200 35.52 11.68 -9.14
N ALA A 201 34.87 10.96 -8.21
CA ALA A 201 33.76 11.48 -7.42
C ALA A 201 34.23 12.58 -6.44
N LYS A 202 33.38 13.59 -6.24
CA LYS A 202 33.63 14.75 -5.38
C LYS A 202 32.34 15.15 -4.66
N ALA A 203 32.44 15.83 -3.52
CA ALA A 203 31.27 16.24 -2.72
C ALA A 203 30.17 16.96 -3.53
N LYS A 204 30.55 17.74 -4.55
CA LYS A 204 29.60 18.42 -5.46
C LYS A 204 28.71 17.48 -6.29
N ASP A 205 29.07 16.21 -6.45
CA ASP A 205 28.28 15.22 -7.18
C ASP A 205 27.13 14.66 -6.32
N PHE A 206 27.19 14.89 -4.99
CA PHE A 206 26.22 14.47 -3.97
C PHE A 206 25.43 15.65 -3.38
N PHE A 207 25.51 16.83 -3.99
CA PHE A 207 24.99 18.09 -3.43
C PHE A 207 24.19 18.88 -4.47
N THR A 208 23.09 19.49 -4.02
CA THR A 208 22.39 20.55 -4.76
C THR A 208 21.87 21.61 -3.82
N TYR A 209 21.48 22.77 -4.37
CA TYR A 209 20.94 23.92 -3.64
C TYR A 209 19.65 24.41 -4.31
N GLY A 210 19.00 25.42 -3.73
CA GLY A 210 17.79 26.02 -4.30
C GLY A 210 16.47 25.58 -3.66
N LEU A 211 16.45 24.50 -2.85
CA LEU A 211 15.26 24.14 -2.04
C LEU A 211 14.92 25.17 -0.95
N ASN A 212 15.75 26.19 -0.76
CA ASN A 212 15.47 27.39 0.04
C ASN A 212 14.61 28.43 -0.71
N ILE A 213 14.43 28.29 -2.03
CA ILE A 213 13.67 29.20 -2.89
C ILE A 213 12.26 28.60 -3.10
N PRO A 214 11.17 29.34 -2.83
CA PRO A 214 9.81 28.87 -3.12
C PRO A 214 9.56 28.72 -4.64
N GLY A 215 8.87 27.65 -5.03
CA GLY A 215 8.40 27.46 -6.41
C GLY A 215 7.25 28.40 -6.80
N ASN A 216 7.07 28.66 -8.10
CA ASN A 216 6.01 29.54 -8.58
C ASN A 216 4.63 28.85 -8.59
N THR A 217 3.82 29.12 -7.57
CA THR A 217 2.45 28.60 -7.41
C THR A 217 1.40 29.31 -8.27
N SER A 218 1.79 30.27 -9.13
CA SER A 218 0.88 31.05 -10.00
C SER A 218 0.44 30.25 -11.23
N ASN A 219 -0.27 29.14 -11.01
CA ASN A 219 -0.67 28.19 -12.04
C ASN A 219 -2.04 27.53 -11.70
N PRO A 220 -2.68 26.80 -12.63
CA PRO A 220 -4.05 26.31 -12.45
C PRO A 220 -4.30 25.34 -11.28
N VAL A 221 -3.25 24.71 -10.72
CA VAL A 221 -3.37 23.84 -9.54
C VAL A 221 -2.91 24.51 -8.25
N GLY A 222 -2.33 25.71 -8.32
CA GLY A 222 -1.92 26.48 -7.14
C GLY A 222 -0.74 25.90 -6.36
N SER A 223 0.04 24.98 -6.93
CA SER A 223 1.20 24.37 -6.27
C SER A 223 2.43 24.32 -7.18
N ALA A 224 3.63 24.22 -6.61
CA ALA A 224 4.88 24.13 -7.35
C ALA A 224 5.75 23.01 -6.78
N VAL A 225 6.07 22.04 -7.63
CA VAL A 225 6.84 20.82 -7.28
C VAL A 225 8.29 21.02 -7.69
N THR A 226 9.21 20.97 -6.71
CA THR A 226 10.65 21.16 -6.92
C THR A 226 11.40 19.87 -6.58
N PRO A 227 11.53 18.91 -7.53
CA PRO A 227 12.14 17.61 -7.27
C PRO A 227 13.67 17.70 -7.14
N VAL A 228 14.22 16.81 -6.33
CA VAL A 228 15.65 16.52 -6.17
C VAL A 228 15.82 15.00 -6.25
N ASP A 229 15.84 14.54 -7.49
CA ASP A 229 16.01 13.15 -7.92
C ASP A 229 17.44 12.94 -8.48
N VAL A 230 17.67 11.78 -9.09
CA VAL A 230 18.97 11.44 -9.72
C VAL A 230 19.40 12.40 -10.85
N ASP A 231 18.47 13.15 -11.45
CA ASP A 231 18.79 14.18 -12.46
C ASP A 231 19.18 15.53 -11.83
N LYS A 232 19.05 15.68 -10.50
CA LYS A 232 19.49 16.87 -9.73
C LYS A 232 20.65 16.60 -8.78
N ILE A 233 20.75 15.40 -8.24
CA ILE A 233 21.93 14.91 -7.51
C ILE A 233 22.35 13.57 -8.15
N PRO A 234 23.36 13.57 -9.04
CA PRO A 234 23.85 12.35 -9.69
C PRO A 234 24.30 11.26 -8.71
N GLY A 235 24.75 11.64 -7.51
CA GLY A 235 25.09 10.74 -6.42
C GLY A 235 23.93 9.94 -5.80
N LEU A 236 22.65 10.21 -6.14
CA LEU A 236 21.50 9.41 -5.70
C LEU A 236 21.32 8.10 -6.49
N ASN A 237 22.05 7.92 -7.59
CA ASN A 237 21.97 6.71 -8.41
C ASN A 237 22.43 5.48 -7.62
N THR A 238 21.66 4.39 -7.72
CA THR A 238 21.72 3.15 -6.92
C THR A 238 21.36 3.28 -5.43
N LEU A 239 21.03 4.47 -4.92
CA LEU A 239 20.75 4.67 -3.47
C LEU A 239 19.28 4.50 -3.07
N GLY A 240 18.34 4.34 -4.01
CA GLY A 240 16.94 4.03 -3.70
C GLY A 240 16.16 5.14 -3.00
N ILE A 241 16.60 6.41 -3.10
CA ILE A 241 15.93 7.57 -2.47
C ILE A 241 15.99 8.84 -3.33
N SER A 242 14.99 9.71 -3.16
CA SER A 242 14.96 11.09 -3.67
C SER A 242 14.18 12.00 -2.72
N LEU A 243 14.26 13.31 -2.94
CA LEU A 243 13.62 14.35 -2.13
C LEU A 243 12.81 15.29 -3.03
N VAL A 244 11.76 15.93 -2.53
CA VAL A 244 11.05 17.01 -3.22
C VAL A 244 10.55 18.05 -2.21
N ARG A 245 10.61 19.33 -2.59
CA ARG A 245 9.87 20.42 -1.93
C ARG A 245 8.60 20.67 -2.73
N ILE A 246 7.47 20.86 -2.04
CA ILE A 246 6.24 21.37 -2.68
C ILE A 246 5.77 22.61 -1.94
N ASP A 247 5.62 23.69 -2.69
CA ASP A 247 5.01 24.95 -2.25
C ASP A 247 3.54 24.98 -2.70
N PHE A 248 2.66 25.45 -1.82
CA PHE A 248 1.22 25.57 -2.07
C PHE A 248 0.75 27.00 -1.83
N ALA A 249 0.04 27.59 -2.79
CA ALA A 249 -0.79 28.77 -2.57
C ALA A 249 -1.96 28.43 -1.61
N PRO A 250 -2.66 29.43 -1.04
CA PRO A 250 -3.98 29.23 -0.46
C PRO A 250 -4.89 28.49 -1.46
N TYR A 251 -5.56 27.42 -1.01
CA TYR A 251 -6.38 26.53 -1.86
C TYR A 251 -5.63 25.82 -3.02
N GLY A 252 -4.30 25.84 -3.02
CA GLY A 252 -3.49 25.05 -3.93
C GLY A 252 -3.57 23.54 -3.65
N GLN A 253 -3.39 22.73 -4.67
CA GLN A 253 -3.33 21.26 -4.58
C GLN A 253 -2.22 20.68 -5.44
N VAL A 254 -1.75 19.49 -5.06
CA VAL A 254 -1.24 18.50 -6.01
C VAL A 254 -2.43 17.56 -6.29
N PRO A 255 -2.97 17.52 -7.52
CA PRO A 255 -4.13 16.69 -7.85
C PRO A 255 -3.88 15.18 -7.64
N PRO A 256 -4.93 14.34 -7.66
CA PRO A 256 -4.79 12.89 -7.56
C PRO A 256 -3.74 12.31 -8.52
N HIS A 257 -2.73 11.64 -7.97
CA HIS A 257 -1.59 11.08 -8.70
C HIS A 257 -1.09 9.78 -8.05
N ILE A 258 -0.18 9.07 -8.74
CA ILE A 258 0.57 7.93 -8.19
C ILE A 258 2.08 8.07 -8.44
N HIS A 259 2.87 7.52 -7.52
CA HIS A 259 4.29 7.24 -7.69
C HIS A 259 4.45 5.74 -7.99
N PRO A 260 4.73 5.33 -9.25
CA PRO A 260 4.74 3.92 -9.64
C PRO A 260 5.95 3.13 -9.15
N ARG A 261 7.04 3.78 -8.70
CA ARG A 261 8.30 3.11 -8.29
C ARG A 261 8.79 3.43 -6.87
N GLY A 262 8.11 4.29 -6.13
CA GLY A 262 8.48 4.61 -4.75
C GLY A 262 7.27 4.82 -3.86
N SER A 263 7.42 4.52 -2.56
CA SER A 263 6.52 5.06 -1.53
C SER A 263 6.98 6.47 -1.14
N GLU A 264 6.07 7.30 -0.61
CA GLU A 264 6.34 8.68 -0.21
C GLU A 264 6.10 8.88 1.29
N ILE A 265 6.93 9.71 1.94
CA ILE A 265 6.68 10.26 3.28
C ILE A 265 6.86 11.78 3.27
N LEU A 266 5.86 12.52 3.75
CA LEU A 266 5.90 13.98 3.86
C LEU A 266 6.14 14.47 5.29
N VAL A 267 6.73 15.65 5.42
CA VAL A 267 6.67 16.51 6.61
C VAL A 267 6.20 17.91 6.23
N VAL A 268 5.23 18.47 6.97
CA VAL A 268 4.78 19.86 6.78
C VAL A 268 5.77 20.79 7.46
N MET A 269 6.37 21.71 6.70
CA MET A 269 7.31 22.71 7.23
C MET A 269 6.61 24.03 7.56
N GLU A 270 5.59 24.43 6.81
CA GLU A 270 4.79 25.64 7.02
C GLU A 270 3.34 25.46 6.58
N GLY A 271 2.41 26.18 7.22
CA GLY A 271 0.98 26.09 6.95
C GLY A 271 0.33 24.78 7.42
N THR A 272 -0.73 24.39 6.70
CA THR A 272 -1.58 23.23 6.99
C THR A 272 -1.93 22.53 5.68
N LEU A 273 -1.87 21.20 5.63
CA LEU A 273 -2.24 20.41 4.45
C LEU A 273 -3.29 19.36 4.79
N HIS A 274 -4.36 19.31 4.02
CA HIS A 274 -5.30 18.19 3.95
C HIS A 274 -4.78 17.19 2.92
N VAL A 275 -4.48 15.96 3.34
CA VAL A 275 -3.87 14.93 2.48
C VAL A 275 -4.60 13.61 2.60
N GLY A 276 -4.44 12.74 1.61
CA GLY A 276 -4.90 11.36 1.73
C GLY A 276 -4.53 10.46 0.56
N PHE A 277 -4.67 9.15 0.77
CA PHE A 277 -4.61 8.13 -0.27
C PHE A 277 -5.87 7.27 -0.29
N VAL A 278 -6.14 6.66 -1.44
CA VAL A 278 -7.23 5.71 -1.65
C VAL A 278 -6.63 4.30 -1.76
N SER A 279 -7.15 3.36 -0.97
CA SER A 279 -6.75 1.95 -1.08
C SER A 279 -7.31 1.30 -2.36
N SER A 280 -6.88 0.08 -2.67
CA SER A 280 -7.34 -0.60 -3.89
C SER A 280 -8.79 -1.10 -3.79
N ASN A 281 -9.35 -1.50 -4.94
CA ASN A 281 -10.71 -2.06 -5.04
C ASN A 281 -11.01 -3.18 -4.03
N GLN A 282 -10.00 -3.94 -3.60
CA GLN A 282 -10.13 -5.04 -2.62
C GLN A 282 -10.40 -4.57 -1.18
N ASP A 283 -10.00 -3.35 -0.82
CA ASP A 283 -10.37 -2.65 0.44
C ASP A 283 -11.48 -1.59 0.16
N GLY A 284 -12.22 -1.76 -0.93
CA GLY A 284 -13.40 -0.96 -1.26
C GLY A 284 -13.13 0.48 -1.71
N ASN A 285 -11.91 0.80 -2.19
CA ASN A 285 -11.49 2.17 -2.53
C ASN A 285 -11.65 3.15 -1.35
N ARG A 286 -11.25 2.70 -0.15
CA ARG A 286 -11.37 3.45 1.09
C ARG A 286 -10.34 4.58 1.15
N LEU A 287 -10.82 5.78 1.46
CA LEU A 287 -9.99 6.96 1.69
C LEU A 287 -9.35 6.92 3.09
N PHE A 288 -8.03 7.06 3.14
CA PHE A 288 -7.24 7.35 4.33
C PHE A 288 -6.80 8.81 4.26
N THR A 289 -7.24 9.65 5.18
CA THR A 289 -7.00 11.10 5.11
C THR A 289 -6.78 11.74 6.48
N LYS A 290 -6.04 12.84 6.50
CA LYS A 290 -5.71 13.63 7.69
C LYS A 290 -5.50 15.09 7.29
N VAL A 291 -5.80 16.01 8.21
CA VAL A 291 -5.29 17.40 8.15
C VAL A 291 -4.04 17.46 9.03
N LEU A 292 -2.94 17.93 8.44
CA LEU A 292 -1.60 18.01 9.01
C LEU A 292 -1.18 19.46 9.19
N ASN A 293 -0.50 19.75 10.28
CA ASN A 293 0.06 21.05 10.62
C ASN A 293 1.60 20.97 10.62
N LYS A 294 2.27 22.12 10.70
CA LYS A 294 3.74 22.21 10.82
C LYS A 294 4.32 21.20 11.83
N GLY A 295 5.21 20.33 11.35
CA GLY A 295 5.87 19.26 12.11
C GLY A 295 5.16 17.90 12.05
N GLU A 296 3.91 17.81 11.59
CA GLU A 296 3.21 16.53 11.39
C GLU A 296 3.65 15.85 10.08
N VAL A 297 3.58 14.52 10.06
CA VAL A 297 4.05 13.64 8.97
C VAL A 297 2.96 12.69 8.49
N PHE A 298 3.06 12.23 7.24
CA PHE A 298 2.13 11.26 6.66
C PHE A 298 2.82 10.44 5.56
N VAL A 299 2.35 9.21 5.32
CA VAL A 299 2.96 8.23 4.41
C VAL A 299 1.95 7.78 3.36
N PHE A 300 2.39 7.71 2.11
CA PHE A 300 1.62 7.22 0.97
C PHE A 300 2.29 5.95 0.42
N PRO A 301 1.62 4.78 0.46
CA PRO A 301 2.17 3.55 -0.10
C PRO A 301 2.36 3.63 -1.62
N ILE A 302 3.44 3.02 -2.11
CA ILE A 302 3.78 2.91 -3.54
C ILE A 302 2.56 2.53 -4.40
N GLY A 303 2.37 3.26 -5.51
CA GLY A 303 1.33 3.00 -6.50
C GLY A 303 -0.11 3.34 -6.10
N LEU A 304 -0.40 3.79 -4.87
CA LEU A 304 -1.76 4.20 -4.48
C LEU A 304 -2.08 5.64 -4.88
N ILE A 305 -3.33 5.89 -5.29
CA ILE A 305 -3.81 7.23 -5.68
C ILE A 305 -3.85 8.11 -4.44
N HIS A 306 -3.14 9.23 -4.48
CA HIS A 306 -3.06 10.18 -3.37
C HIS A 306 -3.04 11.64 -3.84
N PHE A 307 -3.28 12.55 -2.91
CA PHE A 307 -3.37 13.99 -3.15
C PHE A 307 -2.97 14.77 -1.89
N GLN A 308 -2.61 16.04 -2.10
CA GLN A 308 -2.37 17.02 -1.04
C GLN A 308 -3.04 18.35 -1.43
N PHE A 309 -3.76 18.98 -0.50
CA PHE A 309 -4.50 20.23 -0.69
C PHE A 309 -4.21 21.17 0.49
N ASN A 310 -4.09 22.47 0.24
CA ASN A 310 -3.96 23.49 1.26
C ASN A 310 -5.34 24.12 1.57
N PRO A 311 -6.06 23.70 2.63
CA PRO A 311 -7.34 24.31 3.01
C PRO A 311 -7.18 25.71 3.64
N GLY A 312 -5.94 26.16 3.90
CA GLY A 312 -5.65 27.41 4.59
C GLY A 312 -5.71 28.65 3.70
N HIS A 313 -5.89 29.80 4.35
CA HIS A 313 -5.85 31.13 3.73
C HIS A 313 -4.41 31.66 3.49
N THR A 314 -3.40 30.95 3.98
CA THR A 314 -1.97 31.26 3.82
C THR A 314 -1.29 30.22 2.96
N PRO A 315 -0.11 30.51 2.38
CA PRO A 315 0.72 29.47 1.77
C PRO A 315 1.06 28.33 2.73
N ALA A 316 1.40 27.17 2.18
CA ALA A 316 1.92 26.02 2.90
C ALA A 316 3.15 25.44 2.18
N VAL A 317 4.06 24.84 2.93
CA VAL A 317 5.31 24.26 2.41
C VAL A 317 5.51 22.89 3.05
N ALA A 318 5.77 21.87 2.23
CA ALA A 318 6.11 20.54 2.71
C ALA A 318 7.32 19.97 1.96
N PHE A 319 8.05 19.08 2.64
CA PHE A 319 9.17 18.32 2.08
C PHE A 319 8.83 16.84 2.14
N TYR A 320 9.19 16.10 1.10
CA TYR A 320 8.81 14.71 0.93
C TYR A 320 10.01 13.88 0.55
N GLY A 321 10.25 12.78 1.26
CA GLY A 321 11.20 11.74 0.87
C GLY A 321 10.47 10.65 0.09
N LEU A 322 11.00 10.29 -1.07
CA LEU A 322 10.47 9.18 -1.88
C LEU A 322 11.49 8.05 -1.93
N GLY A 323 11.02 6.81 -1.76
CA GLY A 323 11.86 5.61 -1.72
C GLY A 323 12.35 5.13 -3.08
N SER A 324 12.73 6.01 -4.01
CA SER A 324 13.38 5.66 -5.28
C SER A 324 14.22 6.84 -5.76
N GLN A 325 15.32 6.58 -6.47
CA GLN A 325 16.12 7.59 -7.16
C GLN A 325 15.34 8.28 -8.31
N ASN A 326 14.30 7.60 -8.81
CA ASN A 326 13.39 8.09 -9.85
C ASN A 326 12.01 7.43 -9.64
N PRO A 327 11.19 7.94 -8.69
CA PRO A 327 9.89 7.34 -8.35
C PRO A 327 8.88 7.43 -9.51
N GLY A 328 9.07 8.41 -10.41
CA GLY A 328 8.12 8.77 -11.48
C GLY A 328 6.84 9.39 -10.92
N VAL A 329 6.06 10.08 -11.75
CA VAL A 329 4.74 10.60 -11.35
C VAL A 329 3.73 10.41 -12.47
N ILE A 330 2.50 10.03 -12.10
CA ILE A 330 1.37 9.83 -13.01
C ILE A 330 0.18 10.60 -12.42
N THR A 331 -0.01 11.85 -12.86
CA THR A 331 -1.17 12.67 -12.48
C THR A 331 -2.40 12.15 -13.20
N ILE A 332 -3.38 11.65 -12.46
CA ILE A 332 -4.47 10.81 -13.00
C ILE A 332 -5.26 11.55 -14.09
N ALA A 333 -5.62 12.82 -13.87
CA ALA A 333 -6.38 13.60 -14.84
C ALA A 333 -5.60 13.82 -16.16
N ASN A 334 -4.33 14.23 -16.06
CA ASN A 334 -3.45 14.42 -17.21
C ASN A 334 -3.26 13.11 -17.99
N SER A 335 -3.00 11.99 -17.31
CA SER A 335 -2.76 10.69 -17.97
C SER A 335 -4.01 10.04 -18.55
N VAL A 336 -5.21 10.40 -18.07
CA VAL A 336 -6.50 9.90 -18.59
C VAL A 336 -7.04 10.78 -19.71
N PHE A 337 -7.02 12.10 -19.55
CA PHE A 337 -7.67 13.03 -20.48
C PHE A 337 -6.69 13.73 -21.44
N GLY A 338 -5.51 14.11 -20.96
CA GLY A 338 -4.45 14.82 -21.71
C GLY A 338 -3.32 13.91 -22.23
N SER A 339 -3.57 12.61 -22.44
CA SER A 339 -2.54 11.72 -22.98
C SER A 339 -2.19 12.06 -24.43
N ASN A 340 -0.95 11.80 -24.85
CA ASN A 340 -0.49 11.97 -26.23
C ASN A 340 0.09 10.65 -26.78
N PRO A 341 -0.56 9.99 -27.77
CA PRO A 341 -1.87 10.32 -28.32
C PRO A 341 -3.01 10.14 -27.30
N SER A 342 -4.14 10.80 -27.53
CA SER A 342 -5.28 10.81 -26.61
C SER A 342 -6.01 9.47 -26.57
N ILE A 343 -6.38 8.99 -25.38
CA ILE A 343 -7.28 7.83 -25.24
C ILE A 343 -8.58 8.11 -26.00
N LYS A 344 -9.04 7.14 -26.80
CA LYS A 344 -10.27 7.29 -27.60
C LYS A 344 -11.45 7.65 -26.69
N ALA A 345 -12.17 8.71 -27.04
CA ALA A 345 -13.30 9.22 -26.24
C ALA A 345 -14.40 8.16 -25.99
N ASP A 346 -14.55 7.15 -26.87
CA ASP A 346 -15.47 6.01 -26.69
C ASP A 346 -15.07 5.04 -25.57
N VAL A 347 -13.78 4.94 -25.26
CA VAL A 347 -13.27 4.15 -24.12
C VAL A 347 -13.56 4.91 -22.82
N LEU A 348 -13.26 6.21 -22.81
CA LEU A 348 -13.48 7.07 -21.64
C LEU A 348 -14.97 7.30 -21.33
N SER A 349 -15.84 7.45 -22.34
CA SER A 349 -17.29 7.61 -22.12
C SER A 349 -17.89 6.38 -21.46
N ARG A 350 -17.51 5.18 -21.91
CA ARG A 350 -17.89 3.90 -21.28
C ARG A 350 -17.29 3.75 -19.87
N ALA A 351 -16.03 4.13 -19.67
CA ALA A 351 -15.34 3.94 -18.38
C ALA A 351 -15.86 4.89 -17.28
N PHE A 352 -16.06 6.18 -17.62
CA PHE A 352 -16.54 7.20 -16.69
C PHE A 352 -18.07 7.33 -16.64
N GLN A 353 -18.79 6.63 -17.51
CA GLN A 353 -20.27 6.71 -17.63
C GLN A 353 -20.76 8.14 -17.98
N LEU A 354 -20.03 8.79 -18.89
CA LEU A 354 -20.27 10.18 -19.32
C LEU A 354 -20.53 10.26 -20.82
N ASP A 355 -21.27 11.27 -21.26
CA ASP A 355 -21.44 11.54 -22.69
C ASP A 355 -20.09 11.79 -23.38
N LYS A 356 -19.99 11.33 -24.63
CA LYS A 356 -18.76 11.48 -25.44
C LYS A 356 -18.33 12.94 -25.59
N ASP A 357 -19.26 13.90 -25.57
CA ASP A 357 -18.96 15.32 -25.64
C ASP A 357 -18.57 15.93 -24.28
N VAL A 358 -19.01 15.36 -23.15
CA VAL A 358 -18.45 15.70 -21.83
C VAL A 358 -16.98 15.29 -21.79
N VAL A 359 -16.68 14.06 -22.23
CA VAL A 359 -15.31 13.55 -22.35
C VAL A 359 -14.46 14.43 -23.26
N LYS A 360 -14.92 14.79 -24.47
CA LYS A 360 -14.20 15.72 -25.36
C LYS A 360 -13.95 17.11 -24.76
N ARG A 361 -14.76 17.57 -23.78
CA ARG A 361 -14.50 18.82 -23.06
C ARG A 361 -13.38 18.63 -22.02
N LEU A 362 -13.38 17.52 -21.29
CA LEU A 362 -12.30 17.17 -20.36
C LEU A 362 -10.95 17.01 -21.11
N GLN A 363 -10.95 16.32 -22.26
CA GLN A 363 -9.79 16.19 -23.18
C GLN A 363 -9.38 17.50 -23.90
N LYS A 364 -9.90 18.65 -23.48
CA LYS A 364 -9.48 20.00 -23.90
C LYS A 364 -9.04 20.89 -22.71
N GLN A 365 -9.12 20.36 -21.49
CA GLN A 365 -8.67 21.03 -20.25
C GLN A 365 -7.30 20.52 -19.79
N PHE A 366 -6.82 19.42 -20.37
CA PHE A 366 -5.55 18.75 -20.12
C PHE A 366 -4.85 18.46 -21.46
#